data_AF-A0A6H2A3L3-F1
#
_entry.id   AF-A0A6H2A3L3-F1
#
_cell.length_a   1.000
_cell.length_b   1.000
_cell.length_c   1.000
_cell.angle_alpha   90.00
_cell.angle_beta   90.00
_cell.angle_gamma   90.00
#
_symmetry.space_group_name_H-M   'P 1'
#
loop_
_entity.id
_entity.type
_entity.pdbx_description
1 polymer ?
#
loop_
_entity_poly.entity_id
_entity_poly.type
_entity_poly.pdbx_seq_one_letter_code
_entity_poly.pdbx_strand_id
1 'polypeptide(L)' 'MLEAVPSELVAIRKTGDFLSWLKRQPLDPEDKKLLLLAWCDAVGVPLTDWMVRETGLR' A
#
# COMPACT_ATOMS: atom_id res chain seq x y z
N MET A 1 2.19 -9.73 -7.28
CA MET A 1 2.07 -8.93 -6.03
C MET A 1 0.78 -8.13 -5.97
N LEU A 2 0.47 -7.29 -6.97
CA LEU A 2 -0.81 -6.55 -7.02
C LEU A 2 -2.06 -7.45 -7.03
N GLU A 3 -1.95 -8.69 -7.47
CA GLU A 3 -3.04 -9.68 -7.44
C GLU A 3 -3.55 -9.98 -6.02
N ALA A 4 -2.76 -9.68 -4.98
CA ALA A 4 -3.18 -9.79 -3.59
C ALA A 4 -3.98 -8.57 -3.11
N VAL A 5 -3.92 -7.45 -3.85
CA VAL A 5 -4.66 -6.23 -3.53
C VAL A 5 -6.05 -6.32 -4.15
N PRO A 6 -7.13 -6.13 -3.38
CA PRO A 6 -8.47 -6.02 -3.93
C PRO A 6 -8.52 -4.96 -5.03
N SER A 7 -9.06 -5.32 -6.20
CA SER A 7 -9.04 -4.48 -7.40
C SER A 7 -9.66 -3.09 -7.18
N GLU A 8 -10.65 -2.99 -6.30
CA GLU A 8 -11.32 -1.76 -5.90
C GLU A 8 -10.42 -0.79 -5.12
N LEU A 9 -9.31 -1.27 -4.56
CA LEU A 9 -8.32 -0.46 -3.85
C LEU A 9 -7.19 0.03 -4.77
N VAL A 10 -7.11 -0.45 -6.02
CA VAL A 10 -6.09 -0.02 -7.00
C VAL A 10 -6.55 1.25 -7.72
N ALA A 11 -6.68 2.33 -6.95
CA ALA A 11 -7.03 3.65 -7.48
C ALA A 11 -6.49 4.75 -6.57
N ILE A 12 -6.03 5.87 -7.15
CA ILE A 12 -5.48 7.01 -6.39
C ILE A 12 -6.45 7.54 -5.33
N ARG A 13 -7.76 7.65 -5.65
CA ARG A 13 -8.80 8.10 -4.71
C ARG A 13 -9.03 7.14 -3.53
N LYS A 14 -8.46 5.93 -3.60
CA LYS A 14 -8.56 4.87 -2.60
C LYS A 14 -7.31 4.72 -1.73
N THR A 15 -6.40 5.69 -1.79
CA THR A 15 -5.15 5.68 -1.01
C THR A 15 -5.38 5.37 0.48
N GLY A 16 -6.29 6.08 1.15
CA GLY A 16 -6.55 5.85 2.59
C GLY A 16 -7.11 4.46 2.90
N ASP A 17 -8.02 3.96 2.06
CA ASP A 17 -8.60 2.63 2.17
C ASP A 17 -7.52 1.54 1.96
N PHE A 18 -6.67 1.72 0.95
CA PHE A 18 -5.54 0.85 0.67
C PHE A 18 -4.54 0.79 1.83
N LEU A 19 -4.10 1.93 2.37
CA LEU A 19 -3.14 1.96 3.48
C LEU A 19 -3.73 1.31 4.74
N SER A 20 -5.02 1.54 5.01
CA SER A 20 -5.75 0.92 6.11
C SER A 20 -5.84 -0.60 5.95
N TRP A 21 -6.09 -1.08 4.72
CA TRP A 21 -6.08 -2.49 4.37
C TRP A 21 -4.69 -3.11 4.53
N LEU A 22 -3.66 -2.45 3.98
CA LEU A 22 -2.27 -2.92 4.00
C LEU A 22 -1.73 -3.06 5.42
N LYS A 23 -2.05 -2.10 6.29
CA LYS A 23 -1.67 -2.12 7.71
C LYS A 23 -2.14 -3.39 8.42
N ARG A 24 -3.34 -3.88 8.08
CA ARG A 24 -3.98 -5.06 8.69
C ARG A 24 -3.50 -6.38 8.12
N GLN A 25 -2.73 -6.37 7.02
CA GLN A 25 -2.23 -7.60 6.44
C GLN A 25 -1.18 -8.25 7.35
N PRO A 26 -1.20 -9.59 7.50
CA PRO A 26 -0.21 -10.34 8.27
C PRO A 26 1.07 -10.55 7.46
N LEU A 27 1.55 -9.47 6.83
CA LEU A 27 2.80 -9.42 6.07
C LEU A 27 3.88 -8.82 6.96
N ASP A 28 5.12 -9.29 6.78
CA ASP A 28 6.28 -8.67 7.41
C ASP A 28 6.55 -7.27 6.82
N PRO A 29 7.40 -6.46 7.47
CA PRO A 29 7.65 -5.08 7.02
C PRO A 29 8.24 -4.98 5.60
N GLU A 30 9.05 -5.94 5.18
CA GLU A 30 9.67 -5.92 3.85
C GLU A 30 8.62 -6.19 2.77
N ASP A 31 7.80 -7.23 2.97
CA ASP A 31 6.69 -7.56 2.07
C ASP A 31 5.66 -6.43 1.98
N LYS A 32 5.33 -5.80 3.11
CA LYS A 32 4.44 -4.62 3.12
C LYS A 32 5.02 -3.45 2.32
N LYS A 33 6.32 -3.21 2.44
CA LYS A 33 7.00 -2.14 1.69
C LYS A 33 7.00 -2.43 0.20
N LEU A 34 7.29 -3.67 -0.19
CA LEU A 34 7.25 -4.10 -1.59
C LEU A 34 5.84 -3.96 -2.18
N LEU A 35 4.81 -4.35 -1.42
CA LEU A 35 3.43 -4.22 -1.86
C LEU A 35 2.97 -2.75 -1.96
N LEU A 36 3.39 -1.90 -1.02
CA LEU A 36 3.15 -0.45 -1.07
C LEU A 36 3.80 0.19 -2.30
N LEU A 37 5.06 -0.17 -2.60
CA LEU A 37 5.77 0.31 -3.79
C LEU A 37 5.09 -0.13 -5.09
N ALA A 38 4.71 -1.41 -5.19
CA ALA A 38 3.99 -1.92 -6.35
C ALA A 38 2.63 -1.23 -6.55
N TRP A 39 1.93 -0.93 -5.45
CA TRP A 39 0.68 -0.18 -5.51
C TRP A 39 0.90 1.27 -5.97
N CYS A 40 1.90 1.96 -5.42
CA CYS A 40 2.28 3.32 -5.82
C CYS A 40 2.59 3.42 -7.33
N ASP A 41 3.35 2.46 -7.85
CA ASP A 41 3.65 2.36 -9.29
C ASP A 41 2.38 2.17 -10.12
N ALA A 42 1.51 1.24 -9.72
CA ALA A 42 0.26 0.95 -10.44
C ALA A 42 -0.73 2.12 -10.50
N VAL A 43 -0.81 2.94 -9.45
CA VAL A 43 -1.72 4.10 -9.41
C VAL A 43 -1.05 5.41 -9.84
N GLY A 44 0.25 5.37 -10.18
CA GLY A 44 1.01 6.50 -10.68
C GLY A 44 1.27 7.59 -9.63
N VAL A 45 1.51 7.22 -8.37
CA VAL A 45 1.84 8.19 -7.30
C VAL A 45 3.20 7.91 -6.67
N PRO A 46 3.96 8.96 -6.30
CA PRO A 46 5.19 8.76 -5.56
C PRO A 46 4.88 8.22 -4.16
N LEU A 47 5.79 7.38 -3.64
CA LEU A 47 5.78 7.00 -2.24
C LEU A 47 6.08 8.24 -1.38
N THR A 48 5.31 8.42 -0.31
CA THR A 48 5.50 9.54 0.63
C THR A 48 5.74 9.05 2.05
N ASP A 49 6.42 9.86 2.86
CA ASP A 49 6.66 9.56 4.29
C ASP A 49 5.36 9.33 5.07
N TRP A 50 4.28 10.01 4.68
CA TRP A 50 2.97 9.79 5.29
C TRP A 50 2.46 8.36 5.06
N MET A 51 2.57 7.82 3.84
CA MET A 51 2.15 6.44 3.54
C MET A 51 2.93 5.40 4.34
N VAL A 52 4.25 5.61 4.50
CA VAL A 52 5.12 4.74 5.31
C VAL A 52 4.70 4.76 6.77
N ARG A 53 4.42 5.94 7.33
CA ARG A 53 3.93 6.09 8.72
C ARG A 53 2.57 5.43 8.93
N GLU A 54 1.63 5.60 8.01
CA GLU A 54 0.27 5.05 8.12
C GLU A 54 0.26 3.51 8.11
N THR A 55 1.13 2.90 7.32
CA THR A 55 1.25 1.44 7.19
C THR A 55 1.96 0.77 8.37
N GLY A 56 2.55 1.57 9.27
CA GLY A 56 3.28 1.07 10.44
C GLY A 56 4.65 0.48 10.09
N LEU A 57 5.16 0.76 8.89
CA LEU A 57 6.52 0.46 8.47
C LEU A 57 7.47 1.40 9.26
N ARG A 58 8.11 0.87 10.30
CA ARG A 58 9.17 1.55 11.05
C ARG A 58 10.52 0.93 10.74
#